data_AF-A0AA40T2R0-F1
#
_entry.id   AF-A0AA40T2R0-F1
#
_cell.length_a   1.000
_cell.length_b   1.000
_cell.length_c   1.000
_cell.angle_alpha   90.00
_cell.angle_beta   90.00
_cell.angle_gamma   90.00
#
_symmetry.space_group_name_H-M   'P 1'
#
loop_
_entity.id
_entity.type
_entity.pdbx_description
1 polymer ?
#
loop_
_entity_poly.entity_id
_entity_poly.type
_entity_poly.pdbx_seq_one_letter_code
_entity_poly.pdbx_strand_id
1 'polypeptide(L)'
;LMHPTYQALCELGKAVKTIFLSQYLHSIELRREIHEGLNVVENWNSANSFIFYGKGGEIATNSLEDQELAVLSLHLLQISLVYINTLMIQQVLSQPEWKSLMKSEDLRALSPLIWGHVNPYGTFKLDMTERLSIETVAA
;
A
#
# COMPACT_ATOMS: atom_id res chain seq x y z
N LEU A 1 -25.37 31.68 -8.24
CA LEU A 1 -24.21 32.58 -8.04
C LEU A 1 -23.34 31.97 -6.95
N MET A 2 -22.09 31.63 -7.26
CA MET A 2 -21.15 31.08 -6.27
C MET A 2 -20.81 32.13 -5.20
N HIS A 3 -20.64 31.71 -3.95
CA HIS A 3 -20.22 32.59 -2.86
C HIS A 3 -18.82 33.16 -3.13
N PRO A 4 -18.57 34.48 -2.97
CA PRO A 4 -17.27 35.11 -3.26
C PRO A 4 -16.08 34.45 -2.56
N THR A 5 -16.26 34.00 -1.32
CA THR A 5 -15.21 33.25 -0.58
C THR A 5 -14.86 31.93 -1.24
N TYR A 6 -15.85 31.20 -1.77
CA TYR A 6 -15.59 29.94 -2.47
C TYR A 6 -14.79 30.19 -3.76
N GLN A 7 -15.13 31.26 -4.49
CA GLN A 7 -14.37 31.68 -5.66
C GLN A 7 -12.91 32.05 -5.32
N ALA A 8 -12.69 32.80 -4.23
CA ALA A 8 -11.35 33.14 -3.77
C ALA A 8 -10.52 31.90 -3.40
N LEU A 9 -11.13 30.90 -2.73
CA LEU A 9 -10.47 29.64 -2.41
C LEU A 9 -10.13 28.82 -3.67
N CYS A 10 -11.00 28.80 -4.67
CA CYS A 10 -10.72 28.15 -5.95
C CYS A 10 -9.51 28.78 -6.67
N GLU A 11 -9.45 30.11 -6.73
CA GLU A 11 -8.31 30.81 -7.37
C GLU A 11 -7.01 30.62 -6.59
N LEU A 12 -7.07 30.62 -5.25
CA LEU A 12 -5.92 30.29 -4.41
C LEU A 12 -5.41 28.86 -4.69
N GLY A 13 -6.31 27.89 -4.81
CA GLY A 13 -5.96 26.51 -5.16
C GLY A 13 -5.26 26.38 -6.51
N LYS A 14 -5.71 27.15 -7.52
CA LYS A 14 -5.05 27.21 -8.84
C LYS A 14 -3.65 27.83 -8.75
N ALA A 15 -3.46 28.88 -7.96
CA ALA A 15 -2.16 29.51 -7.75
C ALA A 15 -1.18 28.52 -7.09
N VAL A 16 -1.60 27.84 -6.02
CA VAL A 16 -0.79 26.82 -5.33
C VAL A 16 -0.41 25.69 -6.29
N LYS A 17 -1.38 25.16 -7.06
CA LYS A 17 -1.12 24.11 -8.06
C LYS A 17 -0.10 24.55 -9.11
N THR A 18 -0.17 25.80 -9.56
CA THR A 18 0.76 26.35 -10.57
C THR A 18 2.18 26.48 -10.02
N ILE A 19 2.32 26.94 -8.77
CA ILE A 19 3.61 27.03 -8.09
C ILE A 19 4.23 25.62 -7.97
N PHE A 20 3.45 24.66 -7.48
CA PHE A 20 3.90 23.27 -7.37
C PHE A 20 4.30 22.69 -8.73
N LEU A 21 3.47 22.86 -9.77
CA LEU A 21 3.76 22.32 -11.11
C LEU A 21 5.04 22.94 -11.70
N SER A 22 5.28 24.24 -11.47
CA SER A 22 6.50 24.91 -11.91
C SER A 22 7.74 24.31 -11.22
N GLN A 23 7.67 24.05 -9.91
CA GLN A 23 8.74 23.36 -9.17
C GLN A 23 8.94 21.93 -9.66
N TYR A 24 7.85 21.19 -9.82
CA TYR A 24 7.84 19.82 -10.34
C TYR A 24 8.48 19.72 -11.73
N LEU A 25 8.17 20.65 -12.64
CA LEU A 25 8.74 20.69 -13.99
C LEU A 25 10.22 21.15 -14.00
N HIS A 26 10.64 21.92 -13.01
CA HIS A 26 12.02 22.41 -12.92
C HIS A 26 12.99 21.40 -12.29
N SER A 27 12.63 20.77 -11.17
CA SER A 27 13.51 19.84 -10.43
C SER A 27 13.32 18.39 -10.88
N ILE A 28 14.40 17.73 -11.30
CA ILE A 28 14.40 16.31 -11.63
C ILE A 28 14.30 15.45 -10.36
N GLU A 29 14.94 15.90 -9.30
CA GLU A 29 15.00 15.23 -7.99
C GLU A 29 13.60 15.08 -7.41
N LEU A 30 12.83 16.18 -7.40
CA LEU A 30 11.44 16.18 -6.96
C LEU A 30 10.57 15.23 -7.79
N ARG A 31 10.78 15.17 -9.12
CA ARG A 31 10.05 14.22 -9.98
C ARG A 31 10.37 12.77 -9.66
N ARG A 32 11.65 12.46 -9.40
CA ARG A 32 12.09 11.11 -9.04
C ARG A 32 11.48 10.68 -7.72
N GLU A 33 11.54 11.53 -6.70
CA GLU A 33 10.93 11.25 -5.39
C GLU A 33 9.42 10.99 -5.50
N ILE A 34 8.70 11.85 -6.24
CA ILE A 34 7.26 11.66 -6.47
C ILE A 34 6.99 10.37 -7.24
N HIS A 35 7.77 10.08 -8.29
CA HIS A 35 7.60 8.88 -9.09
C HIS A 35 7.87 7.61 -8.28
N GLU A 36 8.89 7.60 -7.43
CA GLU A 36 9.18 6.50 -6.49
C GLU A 36 8.01 6.28 -5.53
N GLY A 37 7.48 7.34 -4.94
CA GLY A 37 6.29 7.25 -4.07
C GLY A 37 5.05 6.73 -4.80
N LEU A 38 4.81 7.20 -6.04
CA LEU A 38 3.71 6.72 -6.87
C LEU A 38 3.85 5.24 -7.21
N ASN A 39 5.05 4.79 -7.61
CA ASN A 39 5.29 3.38 -7.93
C ASN A 39 4.95 2.46 -6.76
N VAL A 40 5.23 2.88 -5.52
CA VAL A 40 4.88 2.10 -4.32
C VAL A 40 3.36 1.98 -4.17
N VAL A 41 2.63 3.09 -4.33
CA VAL A 41 1.16 3.11 -4.22
C VAL A 41 0.50 2.37 -5.38
N GLU A 42 1.01 2.49 -6.60
CA GLU A 42 0.52 1.79 -7.78
C GLU A 42 0.76 0.28 -7.68
N ASN A 43 1.95 -0.12 -7.24
CA ASN A 43 2.25 -1.53 -6.96
C ASN A 43 1.31 -2.09 -5.87
N TRP A 44 1.02 -1.30 -4.83
CA TRP A 44 0.03 -1.68 -3.83
C TRP A 44 -1.39 -1.81 -4.41
N ASN A 45 -1.81 -0.86 -5.25
CA ASN A 45 -3.11 -0.91 -5.90
C ASN A 45 -3.24 -2.13 -6.83
N SER A 46 -2.16 -2.57 -7.47
CA SER A 46 -2.17 -3.82 -8.25
C SER A 46 -2.43 -5.06 -7.38
N ALA A 47 -2.07 -5.03 -6.10
CA ALA A 47 -2.41 -6.07 -5.13
C ALA A 47 -3.93 -6.18 -4.92
N ASN A 48 -4.69 -5.11 -5.17
CA ASN A 48 -6.15 -5.13 -5.00
C ASN A 48 -6.80 -6.04 -6.03
N SER A 49 -6.34 -5.96 -7.28
CA SER A 49 -6.77 -6.87 -8.35
C SER A 49 -6.38 -8.32 -8.05
N PHE A 50 -5.28 -8.52 -7.33
CA PHE A 50 -4.81 -9.84 -6.90
C PHE A 50 -5.64 -10.44 -5.78
N ILE A 51 -5.96 -9.66 -4.73
CA ILE A 51 -6.79 -10.10 -3.60
C ILE A 51 -8.25 -10.24 -4.02
N PHE A 52 -8.76 -9.28 -4.80
CA PHE A 52 -10.14 -9.22 -5.28
C PHE A 52 -10.28 -9.84 -6.68
N TYR A 53 -9.72 -11.04 -6.89
CA TYR A 53 -9.71 -11.69 -8.20
C TYR A 53 -11.10 -12.17 -8.69
N GLY A 54 -12.06 -12.32 -7.76
CA GLY A 54 -13.42 -12.76 -8.08
C GLY A 54 -14.17 -11.75 -8.95
N LYS A 55 -14.81 -12.21 -10.02
CA LYS A 55 -15.55 -11.37 -11.00
C LYS A 55 -14.73 -10.20 -11.60
N GLY A 56 -13.42 -10.38 -11.78
CA GLY A 56 -12.56 -9.37 -12.42
C GLY A 56 -12.27 -8.14 -11.54
N GLY A 57 -12.55 -8.22 -10.25
CA GLY A 57 -12.34 -7.11 -9.32
C GLY A 57 -13.47 -6.09 -9.30
N GLU A 58 -14.60 -6.38 -9.95
CA GLU A 58 -15.75 -5.48 -10.02
C GLU A 58 -16.81 -5.85 -9.00
N ILE A 59 -17.35 -4.82 -8.33
CA ILE A 59 -18.51 -4.99 -7.46
C ILE A 59 -19.75 -5.13 -8.34
N ALA A 60 -20.15 -6.37 -8.60
CA ALA A 60 -21.25 -6.70 -9.52
C ALA A 60 -22.67 -6.42 -8.97
N THR A 61 -22.80 -5.70 -7.85
CA THR A 61 -24.07 -5.41 -7.17
C THR A 61 -24.34 -3.91 -7.13
N ASN A 62 -25.61 -3.54 -7.30
CA ASN A 62 -26.08 -2.16 -7.20
C ASN A 62 -26.52 -1.79 -5.77
N SER A 63 -26.38 -2.71 -4.80
CA SER A 63 -26.62 -2.43 -3.40
C SER A 63 -25.42 -1.70 -2.80
N LEU A 64 -25.66 -0.53 -2.19
CA LEU A 64 -24.63 0.23 -1.50
C LEU A 64 -24.04 -0.53 -0.31
N GLU A 65 -24.88 -1.27 0.43
CA GLU A 65 -24.44 -2.05 1.59
C GLU A 65 -23.47 -3.17 1.18
N ASP A 66 -23.76 -3.87 0.09
CA ASP A 66 -22.87 -4.91 -0.41
C ASP A 66 -21.57 -4.33 -0.96
N GLN A 67 -21.62 -3.15 -1.59
CA GLN A 67 -20.44 -2.43 -2.06
C GLN A 67 -19.54 -2.03 -0.89
N GLU A 68 -20.13 -1.47 0.17
CA GLU A 68 -19.42 -1.09 1.38
C GLU A 68 -18.75 -2.31 2.03
N LEU A 69 -19.49 -3.41 2.19
CA LEU A 69 -18.96 -4.64 2.76
C LEU A 69 -17.78 -5.20 1.95
N ALA A 70 -17.88 -5.17 0.62
CA ALA A 70 -16.80 -5.63 -0.26
C ALA A 70 -15.53 -4.77 -0.09
N VAL A 71 -15.67 -3.44 -0.07
CA VAL A 71 -14.55 -2.52 0.10
C VAL A 71 -13.90 -2.68 1.48
N LEU A 72 -14.70 -2.76 2.54
CA LEU A 72 -14.20 -2.95 3.90
C LEU A 72 -13.49 -4.31 4.07
N SER A 73 -14.03 -5.37 3.48
CA SER A 73 -13.41 -6.70 3.51
C SER A 73 -12.08 -6.72 2.75
N LEU A 74 -12.03 -6.09 1.57
CA LEU A 74 -10.79 -5.93 0.82
C LEU A 74 -9.75 -5.14 1.63
N HIS A 75 -10.19 -4.08 2.31
CA HIS A 75 -9.31 -3.28 3.16
C HIS A 75 -8.75 -4.05 4.35
N LEU A 76 -9.55 -4.92 4.97
CA LEU A 76 -9.08 -5.79 6.04
C LEU A 76 -8.00 -6.77 5.57
N LEU A 77 -8.20 -7.39 4.40
CA LEU A 77 -7.23 -8.32 3.80
C LEU A 77 -5.93 -7.61 3.42
N GLN A 78 -6.05 -6.41 2.83
CA GLN A 78 -4.96 -5.50 2.56
C GLN A 78 -4.11 -5.25 3.82
N ILE A 79 -4.72 -4.76 4.90
CA ILE A 79 -4.01 -4.46 6.15
C ILE A 79 -3.37 -5.73 6.72
N SER A 80 -4.07 -6.86 6.65
CA SER A 80 -3.57 -8.14 7.14
C SER A 80 -2.32 -8.60 6.38
N LEU A 81 -2.29 -8.43 5.06
CA LEU A 81 -1.12 -8.71 4.23
C LEU A 81 0.06 -7.81 4.59
N VAL A 82 -0.16 -6.49 4.73
CA VAL A 82 0.89 -5.55 5.18
C VAL A 82 1.43 -5.93 6.54
N TYR A 83 0.55 -6.36 7.46
CA TYR A 83 0.94 -6.75 8.80
C TYR A 83 1.84 -7.99 8.80
N ILE A 84 1.45 -9.05 8.08
CA ILE A 84 2.28 -10.25 7.95
C ILE A 84 3.63 -9.94 7.31
N ASN A 85 3.65 -9.15 6.23
CA ASN A 85 4.90 -8.74 5.59
C ASN A 85 5.80 -7.96 6.54
N THR A 86 5.22 -7.08 7.37
CA THR A 86 5.96 -6.33 8.37
C THR A 86 6.62 -7.26 9.38
N LEU A 87 5.88 -8.26 9.89
CA LEU A 87 6.44 -9.25 10.82
C LEU A 87 7.54 -10.09 10.18
N MET A 88 7.36 -10.54 8.93
CA MET A 88 8.38 -11.30 8.20
C MET A 88 9.67 -10.48 7.99
N ILE A 89 9.54 -9.19 7.61
CA ILE A 89 10.68 -8.28 7.46
C ILE A 89 11.38 -8.09 8.81
N GLN A 90 10.64 -7.87 9.90
CA GLN A 90 11.21 -7.75 11.24
C GLN A 90 11.97 -9.01 11.66
N GLN A 91 11.43 -10.20 11.36
CA GLN A 91 12.08 -11.47 11.65
C GLN A 91 13.39 -11.61 10.88
N VAL A 92 13.43 -11.27 9.58
CA VAL A 92 14.66 -11.30 8.78
C VAL A 92 15.69 -10.30 9.32
N LEU A 93 15.27 -9.07 9.63
CA LEU A 93 16.15 -8.02 10.16
C LEU A 93 16.59 -8.25 11.61
N SER A 94 15.95 -9.18 12.34
CA SER A 94 16.41 -9.61 13.65
C SER A 94 17.70 -10.45 13.58
N GLN A 95 17.98 -11.06 12.43
CA GLN A 95 19.17 -11.86 12.20
C GLN A 95 20.40 -10.94 12.02
N PRO A 96 21.49 -11.13 12.78
CA PRO A 96 22.67 -10.25 12.74
C PRO A 96 23.31 -10.14 11.35
N GLU A 97 23.28 -11.23 10.58
CA GLU A 97 23.82 -11.29 9.21
C GLU A 97 23.15 -10.25 8.31
N TRP A 98 21.81 -10.29 8.22
CA TRP A 98 21.03 -9.34 7.44
C TRP A 98 21.14 -7.92 7.98
N LYS A 99 21.06 -7.74 9.29
CA LYS A 99 21.18 -6.42 9.92
C LYS A 99 22.52 -5.75 9.61
N SER A 100 23.60 -6.52 9.54
CA SER A 100 24.94 -6.01 9.26
C SER A 100 25.16 -5.63 7.78
N LEU A 101 24.39 -6.23 6.86
CA LEU A 101 24.48 -5.97 5.42
C LEU A 101 23.69 -4.72 4.98
N MET A 102 22.66 -4.34 5.74
CA MET A 102 21.76 -3.23 5.38
C MET A 102 22.42 -1.86 5.55
N LYS A 103 22.32 -1.02 4.52
CA LYS A 103 22.72 0.39 4.56
C LYS A 103 21.53 1.29 4.91
N SER A 104 21.81 2.56 5.20
CA SER A 104 20.76 3.55 5.46
C SER A 104 19.81 3.74 4.29
N GLU A 105 20.31 3.62 3.06
CA GLU A 105 19.51 3.68 1.84
C GLU A 105 18.58 2.46 1.70
N ASP A 106 19.08 1.26 2.03
CA ASP A 106 18.28 0.03 1.96
C ASP A 106 17.12 0.07 2.97
N LEU A 107 17.40 0.53 4.20
CA LEU A 107 16.37 0.70 5.23
C LEU A 107 15.32 1.73 4.86
N ARG A 108 15.71 2.78 4.13
CA ARG A 108 14.78 3.80 3.61
C ARG A 108 13.88 3.25 2.50
N ALA A 109 14.40 2.33 1.69
CA ALA A 109 13.69 1.73 0.57
C ALA A 109 12.79 0.55 0.98
N LEU A 110 12.90 0.05 2.22
CA LEU A 110 12.06 -1.04 2.71
C LEU A 110 10.57 -0.67 2.66
N SER A 111 9.78 -1.56 2.06
CA SER A 111 8.33 -1.43 2.02
C SER A 111 7.66 -2.79 2.28
N PRO A 112 6.69 -2.86 3.21
CA PRO A 112 5.91 -4.07 3.45
C PRO A 112 4.82 -4.29 2.40
N LEU A 113 4.73 -3.45 1.36
CA LEU A 113 3.67 -3.51 0.34
C LEU A 113 3.97 -4.49 -0.81
N ILE A 114 4.90 -5.41 -0.60
CA ILE A 114 5.25 -6.47 -1.55
C ILE A 114 4.23 -7.61 -1.47
N TRP A 115 3.75 -8.10 -2.60
CA TRP A 115 2.72 -9.17 -2.60
C TRP A 115 3.06 -10.35 -3.52
N GLY A 116 4.13 -10.25 -4.34
CA GLY A 116 4.49 -11.30 -5.29
C GLY A 116 4.90 -12.65 -4.66
N HIS A 117 5.16 -12.68 -3.35
CA HIS A 117 5.46 -13.91 -2.61
C HIS A 117 4.21 -14.58 -2.01
N VAL A 118 3.05 -13.91 -2.06
CA VAL A 118 1.78 -14.43 -1.53
C VAL A 118 1.11 -15.28 -2.62
N ASN A 119 0.54 -16.44 -2.26
CA ASN A 119 -0.28 -17.24 -3.14
C ASN A 119 -1.73 -17.31 -2.61
N PRO A 120 -2.71 -16.62 -3.23
CA PRO A 120 -4.10 -16.62 -2.81
C PRO A 120 -4.85 -17.86 -3.34
N TYR A 121 -4.23 -18.63 -4.24
CA TYR A 121 -4.83 -19.79 -4.86
C TYR A 121 -4.50 -21.05 -4.08
N GLY A 122 -5.52 -21.88 -3.88
CA GLY A 122 -5.38 -23.17 -3.23
C GLY A 122 -6.50 -23.44 -2.25
N THR A 123 -6.40 -24.58 -1.57
CA THR A 123 -7.29 -24.95 -0.48
C THR A 123 -6.53 -24.85 0.83
N PHE A 124 -6.95 -23.91 1.67
CA PHE A 124 -6.39 -23.71 3.00
C PHE A 124 -7.32 -24.36 4.03
N LYS A 125 -6.83 -25.35 4.75
CA LYS A 125 -7.53 -25.87 5.93
C LYS A 125 -7.12 -25.01 7.11
N LEU A 126 -8.06 -24.21 7.60
CA LEU A 126 -7.82 -23.34 8.74
C LEU A 126 -7.99 -24.14 10.02
N ASP A 127 -6.91 -24.28 10.77
CA ASP A 127 -6.96 -24.69 12.17
C ASP A 127 -6.95 -23.44 13.05
N MET A 128 -8.07 -23.14 13.69
CA MET A 128 -8.21 -21.96 14.55
C MET A 128 -7.48 -22.11 15.89
N THR A 129 -6.97 -23.30 16.20
CA THR A 129 -6.18 -23.60 17.40
C THR A 129 -4.67 -23.44 17.17
N GLU A 130 -4.24 -23.48 15.92
CA GLU A 130 -2.84 -23.30 15.53
C GLU A 130 -2.50 -21.81 15.38
N ARG A 131 -1.25 -21.44 15.73
CA ARG A 131 -0.72 -20.09 15.54
C ARG A 131 0.32 -20.11 14.42
N LEU A 132 0.38 -19.03 13.64
CA LEU A 132 1.42 -18.86 12.63
C LEU A 132 2.79 -18.82 13.30
N SER A 133 3.75 -19.58 12.78
CA SER A 133 5.12 -19.71 13.29
C SER A 133 6.02 -18.52 12.90
N ILE A 134 5.53 -17.30 13.13
CA ILE A 134 6.24 -16.05 12.75
C ILE A 134 7.29 -15.68 13.81
N GLU A 135 7.09 -16.08 15.06
CA GLU A 135 8.02 -15.87 16.17
C GLU A 135 8.95 -17.07 16.34
N THR A 136 9.82 -17.36 15.36
CA THR A 136 10.99 -18.18 15.70
C THR A 136 12.04 -17.25 16.31
N VAL A 137 11.91 -17.02 17.62
CA VAL A 137 12.97 -16.38 18.41
C VAL A 137 14.23 -17.21 18.18
N ALA A 138 15.25 -16.59 17.58
CA ALA A 138 16.56 -17.21 17.42
C ALA A 138 17.02 -17.68 18.82
N ALA A 139 17.16 -19.00 18.97
CA ALA A 139 17.76 -19.63 20.13
C ALA A 139 19.28 -19.39 20.15
#